data_AF-A0A2S6WSA0-F1
#
_entry.id   AF-A0A2S6WSA0-F1
#
_cell.length_a   1.000
_cell.length_b   1.000
_cell.length_c   1.000
_cell.angle_alpha   90.00
_cell.angle_beta   90.00
_cell.angle_gamma   90.00
#
_symmetry.space_group_name_H-M   'P 1'
#
loop_
_entity.id
_entity.type
_entity.pdbx_description
1 polymer ?
#
loop_
_entity_poly.entity_id
_entity_poly.type
_entity_poly.pdbx_seq_one_letter_code
_entity_poly.pdbx_strand_id
1 'polypeptide(L)'
;MPAEALYEAAARWDLELAAAEAVLADRNTVVRLVAEPGPAGADAVRATALGLALRGLRTDSLVANRVLPEDTPADSWLSGPLAQQRKTLEEWQGSHDVRAVAHLGRDPRGKDDLAALGVPGVNPDASPVEWPVTDRLAEDGVLVWHIPLPGAVREELDLIRRGDELVVAAGPFRRVVALPSALRRCTVDGAALRDGTLAVRFAPDPELWPRGR
;
A
#
# COMPACT_ATOMS: atom_id res chain seq x y z
N MET A 1 0.81 -27.75 -36.04
CA MET A 1 -0.53 -27.56 -35.46
C MET A 1 -0.53 -26.27 -34.66
N PRO A 2 -1.41 -25.29 -34.91
CA PRO A 2 -1.37 -23.96 -34.27
C PRO A 2 -1.52 -23.96 -32.74
N ALA A 3 -2.04 -25.04 -32.16
CA ALA A 3 -2.28 -25.15 -30.72
C ALA A 3 -1.01 -25.32 -29.88
N GLU A 4 0.00 -26.06 -30.37
CA GLU A 4 1.22 -26.34 -29.62
C GLU A 4 2.03 -25.06 -29.35
N ALA A 5 2.22 -24.23 -30.37
CA ALA A 5 2.88 -22.93 -30.24
C ALA A 5 2.12 -21.96 -29.30
N LEU A 6 0.79 -22.06 -29.22
CA LEU A 6 -0.01 -21.27 -28.28
C LEU A 6 0.18 -21.73 -26.83
N TYR A 7 0.24 -23.04 -26.57
CA TYR A 7 0.52 -23.57 -25.24
C TYR A 7 1.95 -23.26 -24.78
N GLU A 8 2.93 -23.36 -25.68
CA GLU A 8 4.32 -22.98 -25.39
C GLU A 8 4.44 -21.48 -25.08
N ALA A 9 3.72 -20.63 -25.83
CA ALA A 9 3.68 -19.20 -25.56
C ALA A 9 3.05 -18.88 -24.20
N ALA A 10 1.94 -19.54 -23.85
CA ALA A 10 1.29 -19.39 -22.55
C ALA A 10 2.21 -19.83 -21.40
N ALA A 11 2.84 -21.02 -21.52
CA ALA A 11 3.77 -21.53 -20.51
C ALA A 11 4.97 -20.61 -20.30
N ARG A 12 5.50 -20.00 -21.37
CA ARG A 12 6.57 -18.99 -21.25
C ARG A 12 6.09 -17.75 -20.50
N TRP A 13 4.91 -17.24 -20.80
CA TRP A 13 4.36 -16.08 -20.10
C TRP A 13 4.06 -16.38 -18.63
N ASP A 14 3.56 -17.58 -18.31
CA ASP A 14 3.36 -17.99 -16.92
C ASP A 14 4.69 -17.99 -16.16
N LEU A 15 5.78 -18.47 -16.76
CA LEU A 15 7.10 -18.45 -16.16
C LEU A 15 7.64 -17.03 -15.97
N GLU A 16 7.53 -16.18 -16.98
CA GLU A 16 8.00 -14.79 -16.93
C GLU A 16 7.21 -13.96 -15.91
N LEU A 17 5.89 -14.14 -15.85
CA LEU A 17 5.03 -13.46 -14.90
C LEU A 17 5.27 -13.94 -13.47
N ALA A 18 5.45 -15.25 -13.26
CA ALA A 18 5.80 -15.80 -11.96
C ALA A 18 7.15 -15.28 -11.46
N ALA A 19 8.13 -15.09 -12.36
CA ALA A 19 9.41 -14.48 -12.01
C ALA A 19 9.25 -13.01 -11.58
N ALA A 20 8.44 -12.23 -12.30
CA ALA A 20 8.14 -10.85 -11.92
C ALA A 20 7.38 -10.77 -10.58
N GLU A 21 6.40 -11.65 -10.37
CA GLU A 21 5.67 -11.75 -9.10
C GLU A 21 6.60 -12.10 -7.94
N ALA A 22 7.53 -13.05 -8.14
CA ALA A 22 8.52 -13.42 -7.13
C ALA A 22 9.40 -12.24 -6.71
N VAL A 23 9.82 -11.39 -7.66
CA VAL A 23 10.58 -10.17 -7.33
C VAL A 23 9.73 -9.20 -6.52
N LEU A 24 8.48 -8.98 -6.90
CA LEU A 24 7.59 -8.06 -6.19
C LEU A 24 7.19 -8.56 -4.79
N ALA A 25 7.06 -9.88 -4.63
CA ALA A 25 6.75 -10.53 -3.37
C ALA A 25 7.98 -10.80 -2.48
N ASP A 26 9.20 -10.58 -2.99
CA ASP A 26 10.42 -10.77 -2.22
C ASP A 26 10.43 -9.83 -1.00
N ARG A 27 10.77 -10.37 0.16
CA ARG A 27 10.78 -9.61 1.42
C ARG A 27 11.82 -8.47 1.44
N ASN A 28 12.77 -8.45 0.50
CA ASN A 28 13.77 -7.39 0.38
C ASN A 28 13.37 -6.35 -0.68
N THR A 29 12.26 -6.57 -1.40
CA THR A 29 11.68 -5.56 -2.29
C THR A 29 10.89 -4.55 -1.48
N VAL A 30 11.22 -3.28 -1.69
CA VAL A 30 10.54 -2.13 -1.08
C VAL A 30 10.19 -1.11 -2.15
N VAL A 31 9.12 -0.37 -1.91
CA VAL A 31 8.65 0.72 -2.77
C VAL A 31 8.95 2.05 -2.10
N ARG A 32 9.60 2.94 -2.84
CA ARG A 32 9.79 4.32 -2.40
C ARG A 32 8.80 5.22 -3.11
N LEU A 33 8.02 5.96 -2.34
CA LEU A 33 7.15 6.98 -2.91
C LEU A 33 7.97 8.25 -3.15
N VAL A 34 7.75 8.89 -4.30
CA VAL A 34 8.36 10.18 -4.62
C VAL A 34 7.28 11.09 -5.15
N ALA A 35 7.05 12.22 -4.49
CA ALA A 35 6.01 13.15 -4.87
C ALA A 35 6.42 14.59 -4.54
N GLU A 36 5.93 15.55 -5.32
CA GLU A 36 6.05 16.97 -4.99
C GLU A 36 4.99 17.32 -3.94
N PRO A 37 5.33 18.03 -2.85
CA PRO A 37 4.39 18.32 -1.76
C PRO A 37 3.36 19.39 -2.17
N GLY A 38 2.39 19.01 -2.97
CA GLY A 38 1.26 19.85 -3.34
C GLY A 38 -0.04 19.04 -3.43
N PRO A 39 -1.19 19.66 -3.74
CA PRO A 39 -2.48 18.99 -3.73
C PRO A 39 -2.51 17.72 -4.60
N ALA A 40 -2.04 17.82 -5.85
CA ALA A 40 -1.97 16.68 -6.76
C ALA A 40 -1.00 15.59 -6.27
N GLY A 41 0.12 15.97 -5.65
CA GLY A 41 1.04 15.02 -5.04
C GLY A 41 0.41 14.31 -3.84
N ALA A 42 -0.34 15.04 -3.01
CA ALA A 42 -1.06 14.47 -1.87
C ALA A 42 -2.13 13.47 -2.32
N ASP A 43 -2.90 13.79 -3.37
CA ASP A 43 -3.86 12.86 -3.98
C ASP A 43 -3.16 11.60 -4.51
N ALA A 44 -2.07 11.78 -5.26
CA ALA A 44 -1.31 10.68 -5.84
C ALA A 44 -0.69 9.77 -4.77
N VAL A 45 -0.12 10.35 -3.70
CA VAL A 45 0.43 9.59 -2.56
C VAL A 45 -0.66 8.79 -1.87
N ARG A 46 -1.82 9.39 -1.57
CA ARG A 46 -2.95 8.68 -0.95
C ARG A 46 -3.42 7.49 -1.79
N ALA A 47 -3.68 7.72 -3.08
CA ALA A 47 -4.13 6.67 -3.98
C ALA A 47 -3.08 5.55 -4.11
N THR A 48 -1.80 5.92 -4.26
CA THR A 48 -0.71 4.94 -4.41
C THR A 48 -0.51 4.13 -3.14
N ALA A 49 -0.52 4.78 -1.96
CA ALA A 49 -0.38 4.11 -0.68
C ALA A 49 -1.50 3.08 -0.45
N LEU A 50 -2.75 3.43 -0.77
CA LEU A 50 -3.88 2.50 -0.71
C LEU A 50 -3.67 1.28 -1.63
N GLY A 51 -3.27 1.52 -2.89
CA GLY A 51 -3.02 0.46 -3.86
C GLY A 51 -1.88 -0.47 -3.44
N LEU A 52 -0.77 0.08 -2.96
CA LEU A 52 0.37 -0.69 -2.45
C LEU A 52 0.00 -1.52 -1.22
N ALA A 53 -0.72 -0.93 -0.27
CA ALA A 53 -1.19 -1.64 0.93
C ALA A 53 -2.14 -2.79 0.55
N LEU A 54 -3.09 -2.56 -0.37
CA LEU A 54 -3.96 -3.61 -0.87
C LEU A 54 -3.17 -4.73 -1.55
N ARG A 55 -2.06 -4.41 -2.23
CA ARG A 55 -1.16 -5.41 -2.84
C ARG A 55 -0.16 -6.03 -1.87
N GLY A 56 -0.12 -5.61 -0.61
CA GLY A 56 0.83 -6.10 0.38
C GLY A 56 2.28 -5.67 0.11
N LEU A 57 2.46 -4.58 -0.66
CA LEU A 57 3.77 -4.06 -1.00
C LEU A 57 4.24 -3.08 0.06
N ARG A 58 5.49 -3.25 0.51
CA ARG A 58 6.11 -2.45 1.56
C ARG A 58 6.55 -1.11 1.01
N THR A 59 6.18 -0.02 1.70
CA THR A 59 6.75 1.30 1.43
C THR A 59 7.89 1.60 2.41
N ASP A 60 9.04 2.07 1.91
CA ASP A 60 10.18 2.39 2.78
C ASP A 60 10.07 3.81 3.37
N SER A 61 9.83 4.79 2.51
CA SER A 61 9.84 6.22 2.80
C SER A 61 9.11 6.98 1.70
N LEU A 62 8.70 8.20 2.03
CA LEU A 62 8.15 9.16 1.09
C LEU A 62 9.16 10.29 0.88
N VAL A 63 9.73 10.35 -0.33
CA VAL A 63 10.58 11.47 -0.73
C VAL A 63 9.70 12.61 -1.20
N ALA A 64 9.67 13.69 -0.40
CA ALA A 64 9.08 14.95 -0.82
C ALA A 64 10.07 15.65 -1.75
N ASN A 65 9.86 15.53 -3.04
CA ASN A 65 10.74 16.07 -4.07
C ASN A 65 10.44 17.55 -4.31
N ARG A 66 11.44 18.32 -4.77
CA ARG A 66 11.31 19.74 -5.14
C ARG A 66 10.75 20.61 -4.02
N VAL A 67 11.17 20.37 -2.78
CA VAL A 67 10.83 21.24 -1.66
C VAL A 67 11.50 22.59 -1.86
N LEU A 68 10.71 23.66 -1.83
CA LEU A 68 11.20 25.02 -2.02
C LEU A 68 11.99 25.49 -0.79
N PRO A 69 13.05 26.31 -0.96
CA PRO A 69 13.84 26.82 0.17
C PRO A 69 13.00 27.68 1.13
N GLU A 70 13.11 27.41 2.43
CA GLU A 70 12.32 28.10 3.46
C GLU A 70 12.73 29.56 3.68
N ASP A 71 13.98 29.92 3.35
CA ASP A 71 14.55 31.28 3.49
C ASP A 71 14.03 32.28 2.44
N THR A 72 12.92 31.95 1.78
CA THR A 72 12.31 32.81 0.78
C THR A 72 11.60 34.00 1.47
N PRO A 73 11.79 35.26 1.00
CA PRO A 73 11.14 36.43 1.58
C PRO A 73 9.61 36.29 1.63
N ALA A 74 8.99 36.76 2.72
CA ALA A 74 7.55 36.62 2.97
C ALA A 74 6.67 37.25 1.88
N ASP A 75 7.14 38.33 1.25
CA ASP A 75 6.43 39.04 0.17
C ASP A 75 6.74 38.47 -1.23
N SER A 76 7.45 37.33 -1.30
CA SER A 76 7.70 36.63 -2.55
C SER A 76 6.43 36.01 -3.11
N TRP A 77 6.34 35.91 -4.44
CA TRP A 77 5.30 35.16 -5.15
C TRP A 77 5.25 33.67 -4.74
N LEU A 78 6.33 33.16 -4.13
CA LEU A 78 6.44 31.80 -3.60
C LEU A 78 5.75 31.60 -2.24
N SER A 79 5.28 32.65 -1.57
CA SER A 79 4.63 32.56 -0.24
C SER A 79 3.44 31.58 -0.22
N GLY A 80 2.56 31.66 -1.21
CA GLY A 80 1.43 30.75 -1.38
C GLY A 80 1.86 29.29 -1.61
N PRO A 81 2.69 29.01 -2.64
CA PRO A 81 3.26 27.67 -2.85
C PRO A 81 3.98 27.10 -1.62
N LEU A 82 4.78 27.89 -0.90
CA LEU A 82 5.47 27.46 0.32
C LEU A 82 4.50 27.07 1.43
N ALA A 83 3.44 27.86 1.65
CA ALA A 83 2.41 27.53 2.62
C ALA A 83 1.70 26.22 2.27
N GLN A 84 1.42 26.00 0.98
CA GLN A 84 0.83 24.75 0.49
C GLN A 84 1.78 23.55 0.68
N GLN A 85 3.07 23.70 0.37
CA GLN A 85 4.07 22.65 0.59
C GLN A 85 4.19 22.29 2.06
N ARG A 86 4.27 23.29 2.95
CA ARG A 86 4.34 23.07 4.41
C ARG A 86 3.15 22.27 4.91
N LYS A 87 1.93 22.67 4.55
CA LYS A 87 0.72 21.93 4.92
C LYS A 87 0.76 20.47 4.45
N THR A 88 1.13 20.23 3.19
CA THR A 88 1.21 18.86 2.65
C THR A 88 2.31 18.04 3.32
N LEU A 89 3.46 18.65 3.64
CA LEU A 89 4.55 17.99 4.37
C LEU A 89 4.12 17.60 5.79
N GLU A 90 3.45 18.49 6.52
CA GLU A 90 2.91 18.22 7.87
C GLU A 90 1.93 17.04 7.84
N GLU A 91 1.01 17.01 6.87
CA GLU A 91 0.07 15.90 6.67
C GLU A 91 0.80 14.57 6.40
N TRP A 92 1.83 14.59 5.56
CA TRP A 92 2.62 13.39 5.24
C TRP A 92 3.44 12.89 6.44
N GLN A 93 4.04 13.77 7.22
CA GLN A 93 4.83 13.41 8.40
C GLN A 93 4.00 12.70 9.47
N GLY A 94 2.69 12.94 9.51
CA GLY A 94 1.78 12.22 10.42
C GLY A 94 1.54 10.75 10.04
N SER A 95 1.91 10.31 8.83
CA SER A 95 1.54 8.99 8.29
C SER A 95 2.68 8.24 7.59
N HIS A 96 3.78 8.91 7.25
CA HIS A 96 4.90 8.35 6.50
C HIS A 96 6.24 8.82 7.08
N ASP A 97 7.31 8.04 6.85
CA ASP A 97 8.68 8.52 7.01
C ASP A 97 9.03 9.43 5.84
N VAL A 98 8.97 10.75 6.05
CA VAL A 98 9.16 11.76 5.00
C VAL A 98 10.60 12.23 4.93
N ARG A 99 11.18 12.21 3.73
CA ARG A 99 12.52 12.74 3.44
C ARG A 99 12.44 13.85 2.40
N ALA A 100 12.71 15.08 2.79
CA ALA A 100 12.68 16.22 1.89
C ALA A 100 13.91 16.27 0.98
N VAL A 101 13.70 16.51 -0.31
CA VAL A 101 14.73 16.80 -1.30
C VAL A 101 14.47 18.20 -1.86
N ALA A 102 15.40 19.11 -1.60
CA ALA A 102 15.27 20.51 -1.96
C ALA A 102 15.31 20.73 -3.47
N HIS A 103 14.59 21.73 -3.94
CA HIS A 103 14.68 22.23 -5.31
C HIS A 103 16.00 23.02 -5.50
N LEU A 104 16.86 22.61 -6.45
CA LEU A 104 18.17 23.26 -6.69
C LEU A 104 18.10 24.64 -7.35
N GLY A 105 16.90 25.10 -7.69
CA GLY A 105 16.67 26.32 -8.48
C GLY A 105 16.96 26.16 -9.98
N ARG A 106 17.36 24.95 -10.40
CA ARG A 106 17.68 24.56 -11.78
C ARG A 106 17.49 23.06 -11.94
N ASP A 107 17.46 22.59 -13.18
CA ASP A 107 17.49 21.16 -13.47
C ASP A 107 18.85 20.56 -13.06
N PRO A 108 18.87 19.44 -12.31
CA PRO A 108 20.12 18.78 -11.94
C PRO A 108 20.90 18.31 -13.17
N ARG A 109 22.17 18.69 -13.28
CA ARG A 109 23.07 18.28 -14.37
C ARG A 109 24.42 17.82 -13.84
N GLY A 110 24.80 16.59 -14.21
CA GLY A 110 26.06 16.00 -13.80
C GLY A 110 26.06 15.51 -12.34
N LYS A 111 27.21 15.00 -11.90
CA LYS A 111 27.34 14.32 -10.60
C LYS A 111 27.24 15.27 -9.41
N ASP A 112 27.71 16.50 -9.55
CA ASP A 112 27.73 17.48 -8.46
C ASP A 112 26.30 17.89 -8.07
N ASP A 113 25.43 18.13 -9.04
CA ASP A 113 24.01 18.42 -8.77
C ASP A 113 23.29 17.21 -8.16
N LEU A 114 23.60 15.98 -8.60
CA LEU A 114 23.03 14.76 -8.00
C LEU A 114 23.47 14.58 -6.54
N ALA A 115 24.74 14.89 -6.23
CA ALA A 115 25.23 14.89 -4.85
C ALA A 115 24.55 15.97 -4.01
N ALA A 116 24.33 17.17 -4.58
CA ALA A 116 23.65 18.27 -3.92
C ALA A 116 22.18 18.00 -3.59
N LEU A 117 21.49 17.13 -4.34
CA LEU A 117 20.12 16.71 -4.02
C LEU A 117 20.03 15.94 -2.69
N GLY A 118 21.11 15.26 -2.27
CA GLY A 118 21.15 14.55 -0.99
C GLY A 118 20.07 13.48 -0.83
N VAL A 119 19.67 12.83 -1.93
CA VAL A 119 18.62 11.80 -1.91
C VAL A 119 18.98 10.71 -0.90
N PRO A 120 18.09 10.38 0.07
CA PRO A 120 18.40 9.39 1.09
C PRO A 120 18.65 8.01 0.47
N GLY A 121 19.52 7.21 1.08
CA GLY A 121 19.66 5.79 0.73
C GLY A 121 18.38 5.00 1.01
N VAL A 122 18.26 3.79 0.44
CA VAL A 122 17.13 2.87 0.72
C VAL A 122 17.14 2.49 2.19
N ASN A 123 15.98 2.54 2.85
CA ASN A 123 15.84 2.03 4.22
C ASN A 123 15.60 0.51 4.17
N PRO A 124 16.57 -0.34 4.56
CA PRO A 124 16.40 -1.79 4.49
C PRO A 124 15.43 -2.32 5.56
N ASP A 125 15.15 -1.54 6.60
CA ASP A 125 14.40 -1.97 7.79
C ASP A 125 12.89 -1.70 7.69
N ALA A 126 12.36 -1.44 6.47
CA ALA A 126 10.92 -1.26 6.28
C ALA A 126 10.15 -2.47 6.87
N SER A 127 9.00 -2.28 7.50
CA SER A 127 8.24 -3.43 8.02
C SER A 127 7.40 -4.10 6.92
N PRO A 128 7.22 -5.43 6.94
CA PRO A 128 6.28 -6.10 6.05
C PRO A 128 4.84 -5.61 6.26
N VAL A 129 4.06 -5.57 5.17
CA VAL A 129 2.61 -5.34 5.26
C VAL A 129 1.96 -6.67 5.63
N GLU A 130 1.64 -6.83 6.91
CA GLU A 130 0.99 -8.02 7.43
C GLU A 130 -0.52 -7.84 7.49
N TRP A 131 -1.26 -8.90 7.19
CA TRP A 131 -2.72 -8.96 7.35
C TRP A 131 -3.07 -9.96 8.46
N PRO A 132 -2.91 -9.59 9.74
CA PRO A 132 -3.01 -10.52 10.85
C PRO A 132 -4.45 -10.97 11.09
N VAL A 133 -4.59 -12.19 11.61
CA VAL A 133 -5.86 -12.73 12.09
C VAL A 133 -5.84 -12.74 13.61
N THR A 134 -6.77 -12.01 14.23
CA THR A 134 -6.96 -12.01 15.67
C THR A 134 -8.00 -13.07 16.04
N ASP A 135 -7.65 -13.95 16.97
CA ASP A 135 -8.60 -14.89 17.57
C ASP A 135 -9.41 -14.19 18.66
N ARG A 136 -10.74 -14.14 18.48
CA ARG A 136 -11.70 -13.62 19.46
C ARG A 136 -12.82 -14.62 19.71
N LEU A 137 -12.52 -15.92 19.56
CA LEU A 137 -13.51 -16.98 19.70
C LEU A 137 -14.07 -17.05 21.13
N ALA A 138 -13.25 -16.76 22.15
CA ALA A 138 -13.67 -16.82 23.55
C ALA A 138 -14.56 -15.63 23.95
N GLU A 139 -14.31 -14.45 23.38
CA GLU A 139 -15.02 -13.21 23.70
C GLU A 139 -16.28 -13.02 22.86
N ASP A 140 -16.14 -13.18 21.54
CA ASP A 140 -17.15 -12.79 20.55
C ASP A 140 -17.55 -13.92 19.60
N GLY A 141 -16.94 -15.10 19.73
CA GLY A 141 -17.22 -16.25 18.86
C GLY A 141 -16.73 -16.08 17.41
N VAL A 142 -15.80 -15.16 17.15
CA VAL A 142 -15.33 -14.86 15.78
C VAL A 142 -13.80 -14.80 15.67
N LEU A 143 -13.30 -14.99 14.45
CA LEU A 143 -11.95 -14.60 14.04
C LEU A 143 -12.03 -13.26 13.29
N VAL A 144 -11.04 -12.39 13.46
CA VAL A 144 -11.01 -11.07 12.80
C VAL A 144 -9.78 -10.94 11.93
N TRP A 145 -9.97 -10.80 10.61
CA TRP A 145 -8.89 -10.54 9.68
C TRP A 145 -8.70 -9.04 9.49
N HIS A 146 -7.50 -8.54 9.83
CA HIS A 146 -7.16 -7.13 9.74
C HIS A 146 -6.36 -6.86 8.47
N ILE A 147 -6.87 -5.97 7.63
CA ILE A 147 -6.29 -5.60 6.34
C ILE A 147 -6.01 -4.08 6.37
N PRO A 148 -4.74 -3.64 6.49
CA PRO A 148 -4.39 -2.23 6.41
C PRO A 148 -4.71 -1.67 5.02
N LEU A 149 -5.54 -0.63 4.97
CA LEU A 149 -5.98 0.08 3.78
C LEU A 149 -5.96 1.61 4.07
N PRO A 150 -4.77 2.21 4.23
CA PRO A 150 -4.63 3.62 4.57
C PRO A 150 -5.32 4.49 3.52
N GLY A 151 -6.14 5.44 3.98
CA GLY A 151 -6.88 6.34 3.10
C GLY A 151 -8.09 5.70 2.39
N ALA A 152 -8.45 4.44 2.67
CA ALA A 152 -9.67 3.86 2.15
C ALA A 152 -10.92 4.60 2.65
N VAL A 153 -11.94 4.65 1.80
CA VAL A 153 -13.25 5.25 2.08
C VAL A 153 -14.29 4.14 2.04
N ARG A 154 -15.22 4.12 3.01
CA ARG A 154 -16.16 3.02 3.20
C ARG A 154 -17.05 2.80 1.98
N GLU A 155 -17.46 3.87 1.33
CA GLU A 155 -18.33 3.88 0.16
C GLU A 155 -17.65 3.30 -1.09
N GLU A 156 -16.32 3.22 -1.08
CA GLU A 156 -15.49 2.69 -2.17
C GLU A 156 -14.94 1.29 -1.86
N LEU A 157 -15.38 0.68 -0.75
CA LEU A 157 -15.01 -0.68 -0.38
C LEU A 157 -16.05 -1.69 -0.86
N ASP A 158 -15.57 -2.75 -1.51
CA ASP A 158 -16.38 -3.91 -1.86
C ASP A 158 -15.65 -5.21 -1.49
N LEU A 159 -16.41 -6.18 -0.97
CA LEU A 159 -15.90 -7.45 -0.48
C LEU A 159 -16.76 -8.59 -1.01
N ILE A 160 -16.13 -9.49 -1.77
CA ILE A 160 -16.80 -10.67 -2.32
C ILE A 160 -16.03 -11.91 -1.89
N ARG A 161 -16.69 -12.79 -1.14
CA ARG A 161 -16.13 -14.11 -0.85
C ARG A 161 -16.42 -15.07 -2.00
N ARG A 162 -15.39 -15.79 -2.44
CA ARG A 162 -15.48 -16.86 -3.45
C ARG A 162 -14.71 -18.09 -2.97
N GLY A 163 -15.41 -19.05 -2.36
CA GLY A 163 -14.77 -20.24 -1.79
C GLY A 163 -13.73 -19.88 -0.73
N ASP A 164 -12.49 -20.28 -0.99
CA ASP A 164 -11.30 -20.02 -0.15
C ASP A 164 -10.61 -18.69 -0.48
N GLU A 165 -11.26 -17.80 -1.23
CA GLU A 165 -10.73 -16.49 -1.60
C GLU A 165 -11.64 -15.35 -1.12
N LEU A 166 -11.02 -14.21 -0.85
CA LEU A 166 -11.69 -12.93 -0.67
C LEU A 166 -11.22 -11.97 -1.78
N VAL A 167 -12.19 -11.46 -2.54
CA VAL A 167 -11.98 -10.31 -3.41
C VAL A 167 -12.14 -9.07 -2.55
N VAL A 168 -11.11 -8.24 -2.52
CA VAL A 168 -11.12 -6.94 -1.85
C VAL A 168 -10.97 -5.86 -2.91
N ALA A 169 -11.93 -4.94 -2.97
CA ALA A 169 -11.84 -3.72 -3.76
C ALA A 169 -11.82 -2.49 -2.84
N ALA A 170 -10.97 -1.53 -3.19
CA ALA A 170 -10.85 -0.25 -2.50
C ALA A 170 -10.55 0.84 -3.54
N GLY A 171 -11.53 1.71 -3.80
CA GLY A 171 -11.43 2.72 -4.85
C GLY A 171 -11.21 2.06 -6.22
N PRO A 172 -10.18 2.46 -7.00
CA PRO A 172 -9.89 1.87 -8.30
C PRO A 172 -9.16 0.52 -8.20
N PHE A 173 -8.77 0.08 -7.00
CA PHE A 173 -7.94 -1.11 -6.83
C PHE A 173 -8.78 -2.32 -6.47
N ARG A 174 -8.39 -3.47 -7.03
CA ARG A 174 -9.00 -4.77 -6.72
C ARG A 174 -7.90 -5.82 -6.58
N ARG A 175 -8.05 -6.70 -5.59
CA ARG A 175 -7.16 -7.85 -5.37
C ARG A 175 -8.00 -9.06 -4.95
N VAL A 176 -7.64 -10.23 -5.49
CA VAL A 176 -8.10 -11.52 -4.98
C VAL A 176 -7.01 -12.04 -4.05
N VAL A 177 -7.40 -12.42 -2.84
CA VAL A 177 -6.49 -12.98 -1.83
C VAL A 177 -7.02 -14.32 -1.33
N ALA A 178 -6.12 -15.28 -1.16
CA ALA A 178 -6.46 -16.53 -0.50
C ALA A 178 -6.73 -16.27 0.99
N LEU A 179 -7.74 -16.95 1.53
CA LEU A 179 -8.04 -16.92 2.95
C LEU A 179 -6.91 -17.61 3.73
N PRO A 180 -6.43 -16.98 4.83
CA PRO A 180 -5.69 -17.67 5.88
C PRO A 180 -6.39 -18.98 6.25
N SER A 181 -5.60 -20.03 6.51
CA SER A 181 -6.11 -21.38 6.70
C SER A 181 -7.22 -21.49 7.77
N ALA A 182 -7.08 -20.73 8.86
CA ALA A 182 -8.07 -20.66 9.94
C ALA A 182 -9.45 -20.14 9.49
N LEU A 183 -9.51 -19.29 8.45
CA LEU A 183 -10.75 -18.65 7.99
C LEU A 183 -11.51 -19.46 6.94
N ARG A 184 -10.87 -20.47 6.33
CA ARG A 184 -11.48 -21.28 5.25
C ARG A 184 -12.72 -22.03 5.72
N ARG A 185 -12.78 -22.41 7.00
CA ARG A 185 -13.91 -23.10 7.65
C ARG A 185 -14.84 -22.16 8.42
N CYS A 186 -14.75 -20.86 8.18
CA CYS A 186 -15.66 -19.86 8.74
C CYS A 186 -16.60 -19.35 7.66
N THR A 187 -17.64 -18.60 8.02
CA THR A 187 -18.47 -17.75 7.15
C THR A 187 -18.18 -16.27 7.45
N VAL A 188 -18.43 -15.36 6.50
CA VAL A 188 -18.24 -13.91 6.75
C VAL A 188 -19.40 -13.42 7.60
N ASP A 189 -19.09 -12.85 8.76
CA ASP A 189 -20.05 -12.31 9.74
C ASP A 189 -20.26 -10.79 9.57
N GLY A 190 -19.25 -10.10 9.04
CA GLY A 190 -19.35 -8.67 8.74
C GLY A 190 -17.99 -8.04 8.46
N ALA A 191 -18.00 -6.75 8.11
CA ALA A 191 -16.79 -5.99 7.89
C ALA A 191 -16.93 -4.54 8.38
N ALA A 192 -15.86 -3.97 8.91
CA ALA A 192 -15.81 -2.58 9.34
C ALA A 192 -14.45 -1.95 9.01
N LEU A 193 -14.47 -0.72 8.53
CA LEU A 193 -13.27 0.09 8.33
C LEU A 193 -13.12 1.06 9.51
N ARG A 194 -11.96 1.04 10.19
CA ARG A 194 -11.62 1.98 11.26
C ARG A 194 -10.13 2.31 11.19
N ASP A 195 -9.79 3.60 11.31
CA ASP A 195 -8.41 4.08 11.38
C ASP A 195 -7.51 3.50 10.26
N GLY A 196 -8.03 3.47 9.03
CA GLY A 196 -7.30 2.93 7.87
C GLY A 196 -7.11 1.41 7.88
N THR A 197 -7.83 0.67 8.72
CA THR A 197 -7.78 -0.80 8.78
C THR A 197 -9.17 -1.40 8.58
N LEU A 198 -9.29 -2.29 7.60
CA LEU A 198 -10.48 -3.10 7.37
C LEU A 198 -10.42 -4.35 8.26
N ALA A 199 -11.39 -4.47 9.17
CA ALA A 199 -11.59 -5.65 10.00
C ALA A 199 -12.73 -6.49 9.41
N VAL A 200 -12.41 -7.66 8.87
CA VAL A 200 -13.39 -8.63 8.38
C VAL A 200 -13.60 -9.72 9.43
N ARG A 201 -14.83 -9.83 9.92
CA ARG A 201 -15.23 -10.81 10.94
C ARG A 201 -15.64 -12.11 10.28
N PHE A 202 -15.19 -13.22 10.85
CA PHE A 202 -15.46 -14.56 10.38
C PHE A 202 -15.99 -15.41 11.54
N ALA A 203 -17.19 -15.96 11.39
CA ALA A 203 -17.79 -16.87 12.36
C ALA A 203 -17.48 -18.33 11.97
N PRO A 204 -17.02 -19.20 12.88
CA PRO A 204 -16.88 -20.63 12.61
C PRO A 204 -18.14 -21.25 12.01
N ASP A 205 -17.99 -22.01 10.92
CA ASP A 205 -19.10 -22.74 10.33
C ASP A 205 -19.40 -24.01 11.17
N PRO A 206 -20.58 -24.14 11.80
CA PRO A 206 -20.90 -25.29 12.65
C PRO A 206 -20.84 -26.67 11.96
N GLU A 207 -20.92 -26.70 10.62
CA GLU A 207 -20.84 -27.94 9.83
C GLU A 207 -19.39 -28.35 9.53
N LEU A 208 -18.46 -27.39 9.48
CA LEU A 208 -17.06 -27.61 9.10
C LEU A 208 -16.07 -27.46 10.26
N TRP A 209 -16.47 -26.77 11.33
CA TRP A 209 -15.60 -26.49 12.47
C TRP A 209 -15.39 -27.73 13.34
N PRO A 210 -14.17 -27.99 13.83
CA PRO A 210 -13.91 -29.09 14.75
C PRO A 210 -14.78 -28.95 15.99
N ARG A 211 -15.64 -29.93 16.26
CA ARG A 211 -16.31 -30.04 17.56
C ARG A 211 -15.27 -30.47 18.57
N GLY A 212 -15.15 -29.73 19.67
CA GLY A 212 -14.26 -30.08 20.79
C GLY A 212 -14.48 -31.53 21.19
N ARG A 213 -13.39 -32.27 21.32
CA ARG A 213 -13.40 -33.68 21.74
C ARG A 213 -13.62 -33.76 23.24
#